data_AF-A0A6D0DKE3-F1
#
_entry.id   AF-A0A6D0DKE3-F1
#
_cell.length_a   1.000
_cell.length_b   1.000
_cell.length_c   1.000
_cell.angle_alpha   90.00
_cell.angle_beta   90.00
_cell.angle_gamma   90.00
#
_symmetry.space_group_name_H-M   'P 1'
#
loop_
_entity.id
_entity.type
_entity.pdbx_description
1 polymer ?
#
loop_
_entity_poly.entity_id
_entity_poly.type
_entity_poly.pdbx_seq_one_letter_code
_entity_poly.pdbx_strand_id
1 'polypeptide(L)'
;METFHWKVRPDMNVVSEPKVVTVKLGDGYEQRRAAGLNNQMSTYSVTIRVRKCEHQSLKAFLEQHGGVRAFQWTPPYDWKPIRVVCRKWSASVGALWVTITADFEQVVA
;
A
#
# COMPACT_ATOMS: atom_id res chain seq x y z
N MET A 1 11.75 -12.62 2.43
CA MET A 1 10.79 -11.50 2.34
C MET A 1 9.68 -11.81 3.31
N GLU A 2 9.41 -10.92 4.26
CA GLU A 2 8.37 -11.16 5.26
C GLU A 2 6.99 -10.97 4.63
N THR A 3 5.99 -11.69 5.15
CA THR A 3 4.61 -11.63 4.69
C THR A 3 3.77 -10.85 5.69
N PHE A 4 2.83 -10.06 5.19
CA PHE A 4 1.87 -9.36 6.02
C PHE A 4 0.67 -10.27 6.27
N HIS A 5 0.50 -10.72 7.52
CA HIS A 5 -0.52 -11.70 7.90
C HIS A 5 -1.73 -11.09 8.63
N TRP A 6 -1.68 -9.81 8.98
CA TRP A 6 -2.73 -9.19 9.79
C TRP A 6 -4.01 -8.97 8.98
N LYS A 7 -5.16 -9.12 9.66
CA LYS A 7 -6.47 -8.91 9.05
C LYS A 7 -6.71 -7.42 8.79
N VAL A 8 -6.88 -7.09 7.51
CA VAL A 8 -7.32 -5.76 7.07
C VAL A 8 -8.84 -5.66 7.21
N ARG A 9 -9.33 -4.51 7.65
CA ARG A 9 -10.76 -4.19 7.72
C ARG A 9 -11.39 -4.22 6.32
N PRO A 10 -12.68 -4.62 6.20
CA PRO A 10 -13.46 -4.30 5.01
C PRO A 10 -13.50 -2.77 4.81
N ASP A 11 -13.74 -2.31 3.57
CA ASP A 11 -13.69 -0.90 3.14
C ASP A 11 -12.28 -0.32 2.95
N MET A 12 -11.36 -1.13 2.44
CA MET A 12 -10.06 -0.65 1.95
C MET A 12 -10.23 0.20 0.69
N ASN A 13 -9.56 1.35 0.62
CA ASN A 13 -9.53 2.19 -0.57
C ASN A 13 -8.30 1.84 -1.43
N VAL A 14 -8.51 1.66 -2.73
CA VAL A 14 -7.45 1.40 -3.71
C VAL A 14 -7.40 2.55 -4.70
N VAL A 15 -6.29 3.26 -4.70
CA VAL A 15 -6.03 4.35 -5.64
C VAL A 15 -4.99 3.86 -6.63
N SER A 16 -5.42 3.68 -7.89
CA SER A 16 -4.54 3.33 -8.99
C SER A 16 -4.21 4.57 -9.78
N GLU A 17 -2.94 4.97 -9.80
CA GLU A 17 -2.44 6.10 -10.60
C GLU A 17 -1.46 5.59 -11.67
N PRO A 18 -1.97 5.19 -12.85
CA PRO A 18 -1.10 4.80 -13.94
C PRO A 18 -0.24 5.97 -14.40
N LYS A 19 1.08 5.84 -14.32
CA LYS A 19 2.01 6.87 -14.78
C LYS A 19 2.05 6.88 -16.31
N VAL A 20 1.63 7.99 -16.90
CA VAL A 20 1.62 8.20 -18.35
C VAL A 20 2.48 9.42 -18.68
N VAL A 21 3.39 9.28 -19.64
CA VAL A 21 4.10 10.42 -20.23
C VAL A 21 3.25 10.93 -21.39
N THR A 22 2.82 12.19 -21.27
CA THR A 22 2.03 12.87 -22.30
C THR A 22 2.90 13.92 -22.97
N VAL A 23 3.04 13.84 -24.28
CA VAL A 23 3.73 14.85 -25.11
C VAL A 23 2.68 15.57 -25.94
N LYS A 24 2.60 16.90 -25.79
CA LYS A 24 1.71 17.76 -26.59
C LYS A 24 2.44 18.20 -27.84
N LEU A 25 1.88 17.89 -29.01
CA LEU A 25 2.52 18.13 -30.31
C LEU A 25 1.98 19.39 -31.04
N GLY A 26 1.06 20.14 -30.42
CA GLY A 26 0.37 21.27 -31.05
C GLY A 26 -0.97 20.84 -31.68
N ASP A 27 -1.80 21.82 -32.07
CA ASP A 27 -3.09 21.64 -32.78
C ASP A 27 -4.09 20.67 -32.11
N GLY A 28 -3.99 20.49 -30.79
CA GLY A 28 -4.86 19.59 -30.02
C GLY A 28 -4.41 18.12 -30.01
N TYR A 29 -3.25 17.79 -30.60
CA TYR A 29 -2.71 16.44 -30.60
C TYR A 29 -1.87 16.14 -29.36
N GLU A 30 -2.19 15.01 -28.72
CA GLU A 30 -1.45 14.45 -27.60
C GLU A 30 -0.97 13.05 -27.94
N GLN A 31 0.34 12.80 -27.78
CA GLN A 31 0.87 11.45 -27.76
C GLN A 31 0.97 10.98 -26.31
N ARG A 32 0.32 9.85 -26.01
CA ARG A 32 0.36 9.22 -24.69
C ARG A 32 1.20 7.96 -24.75
N ARG A 33 2.17 7.83 -23.85
CA ARG A 33 2.98 6.61 -23.67
C ARG A 33 2.99 6.22 -22.20
N ALA A 34 3.00 4.92 -21.92
CA ALA A 34 3.23 4.43 -20.57
C ALA A 34 4.60 4.92 -20.07
N ALA A 35 4.68 5.39 -18.82
CA ALA A 35 5.91 5.94 -18.24
C ALA A 35 6.96 4.87 -17.85
N GLY A 36 7.05 3.78 -18.62
CA GLY A 36 7.93 2.63 -18.37
C GLY A 36 7.19 1.29 -18.40
N LEU A 37 7.91 0.20 -18.10
CA LEU A 37 7.38 -1.17 -18.07
C LEU A 37 6.32 -1.36 -16.96
N ASN A 38 6.48 -0.67 -15.84
CA ASN A 38 5.63 -0.77 -14.66
C ASN A 38 4.85 0.52 -14.45
N ASN A 39 3.93 0.82 -15.35
CA ASN A 39 3.14 2.06 -15.30
C ASN A 39 2.00 2.00 -14.28
N GLN A 40 1.54 0.81 -13.88
CA GLN A 40 0.43 0.61 -12.95
C GLN A 40 0.98 0.30 -11.56
N MET A 41 1.22 1.35 -10.78
CA MET A 41 1.50 1.24 -9.35
C MET A 41 0.26 1.69 -8.60
N SER A 42 -0.35 0.77 -7.87
CA SER A 42 -1.52 1.05 -7.04
C SER A 42 -1.08 1.31 -5.60
N THR A 43 -1.77 2.26 -4.97
CA THR A 43 -1.65 2.55 -3.54
C THR A 43 -2.90 2.05 -2.83
N TYR A 44 -2.71 1.27 -1.77
CA TYR A 44 -3.77 0.65 -0.99
C TYR A 44 -3.79 1.28 0.39
N SER A 45 -4.86 1.98 0.73
CA SER A 45 -5.05 2.51 2.08
C SER A 45 -5.73 1.46 2.94
N VAL A 46 -4.93 0.74 3.73
CA VAL A 46 -5.38 -0.36 4.58
C VAL A 46 -5.66 0.13 6.00
N THR A 47 -6.74 -0.36 6.59
CA THR A 47 -7.01 -0.15 8.01
C THR A 47 -6.98 -1.48 8.74
N ILE A 48 -6.19 -1.57 9.80
CA ILE A 48 -5.98 -2.78 10.59
C ILE A 48 -6.44 -2.48 12.01
N ARG A 49 -7.23 -3.37 12.60
CA ARG A 49 -7.69 -3.22 13.99
C ARG A 49 -7.29 -4.42 14.82
N VAL A 50 -6.43 -4.18 15.79
CA VAL A 50 -5.83 -5.20 16.67
C VAL A 50 -6.11 -4.87 18.12
N ARG A 51 -6.07 -5.89 18.99
CA ARG A 51 -6.19 -5.66 20.44
C ARG A 51 -4.96 -4.92 20.96
N LYS A 52 -5.14 -4.19 22.06
CA LYS A 52 -4.03 -3.46 22.71
C LYS A 52 -2.89 -4.37 23.18
N CYS A 53 -3.08 -5.68 23.36
CA CYS A 53 -1.96 -6.58 23.64
C CYS A 53 -1.16 -6.98 22.38
N GLU A 54 -1.78 -6.97 21.19
CA GLU A 54 -1.19 -7.50 19.95
C GLU A 54 -0.60 -6.42 19.03
N HIS A 55 -0.89 -5.14 19.29
CA HIS A 55 -0.45 -4.03 18.45
C HIS A 55 1.08 -3.87 18.36
N GLN A 56 1.83 -4.34 19.37
CA GLN A 56 3.28 -4.20 19.40
C GLN A 56 3.95 -4.95 18.25
N SER A 57 3.50 -6.16 17.93
CA SER A 57 4.06 -6.95 16.82
C SER A 57 3.78 -6.31 15.46
N LEU A 58 2.59 -5.75 15.27
CA LEU A 58 2.24 -5.02 14.05
C LEU A 58 3.06 -3.74 13.91
N LYS A 59 3.23 -2.99 15.00
CA LYS A 59 4.04 -1.78 15.01
C LYS A 59 5.51 -2.10 14.72
N ALA A 60 6.07 -3.10 15.37
CA ALA A 60 7.45 -3.55 15.17
C ALA A 60 7.69 -4.00 13.72
N PHE A 61 6.72 -4.69 13.11
CA PHE A 61 6.78 -5.04 11.69
C PHE A 61 6.90 -3.79 10.80
N LEU A 62 6.00 -2.82 10.97
CA LEU A 62 6.04 -1.59 10.19
C LEU A 62 7.34 -0.80 10.40
N GLU A 63 7.84 -0.72 11.65
CA GLU A 63 9.10 -0.07 11.99
C GLU A 63 10.33 -0.80 11.42
N GLN A 64 10.34 -2.13 11.44
CA GLN A 64 11.41 -2.96 10.86
C GLN A 64 11.52 -2.79 9.33
N HIS A 65 10.40 -2.56 8.67
CA HIS A 65 10.36 -2.29 7.24
C HIS A 65 10.71 -0.83 6.91
N GLY A 66 10.36 0.11 7.79
CA GLY A 66 10.86 1.49 7.80
C GLY A 66 10.59 2.28 6.51
N GLY A 67 9.58 1.89 5.73
CA GLY A 67 9.29 2.53 4.43
C GLY A 67 10.31 2.29 3.33
N VAL A 68 11.27 1.37 3.52
CA VAL A 68 12.31 1.04 2.54
C VAL A 68 12.22 -0.42 2.12
N ARG A 69 11.96 -1.33 3.06
CA ARG A 69 11.91 -2.77 2.78
C ARG A 69 10.53 -3.18 2.30
N ALA A 70 10.46 -3.75 1.10
CA ALA A 70 9.23 -4.35 0.60
C ALA A 70 8.86 -5.63 1.39
N PHE A 71 7.57 -5.86 1.54
CA PHE A 71 7.01 -7.09 2.10
C PHE A 71 5.91 -7.66 1.20
N GLN A 72 5.63 -8.94 1.39
CA GLN A 72 4.58 -9.62 0.64
C GLN A 72 3.24 -9.33 1.30
N TRP A 73 2.26 -8.92 0.53
CA TRP A 73 0.90 -8.76 1.02
C TRP A 73 -0.09 -9.27 -0.02
N THR A 74 -1.13 -9.96 0.45
CA THR A 74 -2.20 -10.48 -0.41
C THR A 74 -3.43 -9.61 -0.20
N PRO A 75 -3.86 -8.82 -1.20
CA PRO A 75 -5.06 -8.04 -1.11
C PRO A 75 -6.28 -8.96 -0.97
N PRO A 76 -7.25 -8.61 -0.11
CA PRO A 76 -8.39 -9.48 0.16
C PRO A 76 -9.32 -9.69 -1.04
N TYR A 77 -9.21 -8.87 -2.09
CA TYR A 77 -10.07 -8.96 -3.28
C TYR A 77 -9.39 -9.66 -4.47
N ASP A 78 -8.07 -9.52 -4.63
CA ASP A 78 -7.31 -10.04 -5.79
C ASP A 78 -6.69 -11.42 -5.50
N TRP A 79 -6.56 -11.81 -4.22
CA TRP A 79 -5.99 -13.08 -3.74
C TRP A 79 -4.59 -13.42 -4.29
N LYS A 80 -3.94 -12.49 -4.97
CA LYS A 80 -2.59 -12.59 -5.52
C LYS A 80 -1.61 -11.91 -4.58
N PRO A 81 -0.50 -12.58 -4.22
CA PRO A 81 0.53 -11.92 -3.43
C PRO A 81 1.21 -10.84 -4.27
N ILE A 82 1.19 -9.61 -3.76
CA ILE A 82 1.91 -8.47 -4.32
C ILE A 82 3.03 -8.02 -3.38
N ARG A 83 3.99 -7.28 -3.92
CA ARG A 83 5.05 -6.62 -3.15
C ARG A 83 4.62 -5.19 -2.88
N VAL A 84 4.64 -4.81 -1.60
CA VAL A 84 4.27 -3.46 -1.17
C VAL A 84 5.29 -2.89 -0.20
N VAL A 85 5.37 -1.56 -0.19
CA VAL A 85 6.13 -0.77 0.78
C VAL A 85 5.15 0.12 1.53
N CYS A 86 5.33 0.23 2.84
CA CYS A 86 4.55 1.14 3.68
C CYS A 86 5.41 2.32 4.11
N ARG A 87 5.23 3.49 3.47
CA ARG A 87 5.97 4.71 3.83
C ARG A 87 5.29 5.52 4.92
N LYS A 88 3.97 5.37 5.04
CA LYS A 88 3.13 6.17 5.92
C LYS A 88 2.12 5.27 6.63
N TRP A 89 2.11 5.38 7.95
CA TRP A 89 1.09 4.77 8.79
C TRP A 89 0.75 5.70 9.95
N SER A 90 -0.50 5.63 10.41
CA SER A 90 -1.01 6.32 11.58
C SER A 90 -1.63 5.30 12.53
N ALA A 91 -1.55 5.56 13.83
CA ALA A 91 -2.11 4.69 14.86
C ALA A 91 -3.06 5.49 15.76
N SER A 92 -4.30 5.03 15.84
CA SER A 92 -5.34 5.54 16.73
C SER A 92 -5.52 4.54 17.88
N VAL A 93 -5.14 4.95 19.08
CA VAL A 93 -5.19 4.11 20.29
C VAL A 93 -6.50 4.36 21.02
N GLY A 94 -7.39 3.36 21.03
CA GLY A 94 -8.59 3.34 21.86
C GLY A 94 -8.35 2.58 23.18
N ALA A 95 -9.41 2.46 23.99
CA ALA A 95 -9.34 1.81 25.30
C ALA A 95 -8.91 0.33 25.24
N LEU A 96 -9.50 -0.45 24.33
CA LEU A 96 -9.23 -1.89 24.16
C LEU A 96 -8.59 -2.25 22.83
N TRP A 97 -8.70 -1.35 21.84
CA TRP A 97 -8.34 -1.61 20.45
C TRP A 97 -7.39 -0.53 19.96
N VAL A 98 -6.44 -0.94 19.13
CA VAL A 98 -5.57 -0.04 18.37
C VAL A 98 -5.95 -0.19 16.90
N THR A 99 -6.25 0.93 16.26
CA THR A 99 -6.53 1.00 14.83
C THR A 99 -5.31 1.59 14.15
N ILE A 100 -4.71 0.89 13.21
CA ILE A 100 -3.59 1.36 12.41
C ILE A 100 -4.08 1.54 10.98
N THR A 101 -3.91 2.73 10.43
CA THR A 101 -4.16 3.02 9.03
C THR A 101 -2.82 3.18 8.33
N ALA A 102 -2.60 2.45 7.25
CA ALA A 102 -1.33 2.42 6.53
C ALA A 102 -1.56 2.51 5.03
N ASP A 103 -0.69 3.24 4.34
CA ASP A 103 -0.71 3.34 2.89
C ASP A 103 0.36 2.40 2.32
N PHE A 104 -0.09 1.37 1.60
CA PHE A 104 0.75 0.37 0.95
C PHE A 104 0.91 0.72 -0.51
N GLU A 105 2.12 1.10 -0.90
CA GLU A 105 2.47 1.38 -2.29
C GLU A 105 2.99 0.10 -2.94
N GLN A 106 2.39 -0.31 -4.06
CA GLN A 106 2.87 -1.45 -4.83
C GLN A 106 4.20 -1.13 -5.50
N VAL A 107 5.17 -2.03 -5.34
CA VAL A 107 6.50 -1.91 -5.94
C VAL A 107 6.84 -3.15 -6.77
N VAL A 108 7.66 -2.94 -7.79
CA VAL A 108 8.14 -4.01 -8.68
C VAL A 108 9.63 -4.25 -8.42
N ALA A 109 9.97 -4.61 -7.18
CA ALA A 109 11.26 -5.17 -6.77
C ALA A 109 11.16 -5.66 -5.33
#